data_AF-A0A370TAM3-F1
#
_entry.id   AF-A0A370TAM3-F1
#
_cell.length_a   1.000
_cell.length_b   1.000
_cell.length_c   1.000
_cell.angle_alpha   90.00
_cell.angle_beta   90.00
_cell.angle_gamma   90.00
#
_symmetry.space_group_name_H-M   'P 1'
#
loop_
_entity.id
_entity.type
_entity.pdbx_description
1 polymer ?
#
loop_
_entity_poly.entity_id
_entity_poly.type
_entity_poly.pdbx_seq_one_letter_code
_entity_poly.pdbx_strand_id
1 'polypeptide(L)'
;MFSAFVVNADVNPPRDEYDPSKALFVKCDVRVWEDQVAVFKTAIEHSPKHGIDIVIANAGVYGPDILEGIDEDEPSPANLKLIEINLFGVIHTAKLAAFYFNKQPRESFDRCLILVTSIMGYIDTQGSSLYGASKHGVRGLMACLRRKGLMRVNALAPWFVATGIFPENFRISLTKQFQAQGVDFAAGSDAVGAIMRIVTDSSINGRSIAIVPRQLSPSGYLDMELDDFQEGSPCDKLQRVAGSLSYSDII
;
A
#
# COMPACT_ATOMS: atom_id res chain seq x y z
N MET A 1 6.80 5.33 27.74
CA MET A 1 5.86 5.13 26.62
C MET A 1 6.54 5.77 25.41
N PHE A 2 7.04 4.99 24.46
CA PHE A 2 7.71 5.55 23.28
C PHE A 2 6.62 6.02 22.31
N SER A 3 6.48 7.33 22.13
CA SER A 3 5.61 7.91 21.11
C SER A 3 6.31 7.86 19.75
N ALA A 4 5.59 7.45 18.70
CA ALA A 4 6.10 7.56 17.33
C ALA A 4 6.17 9.03 16.90
N PHE A 5 7.22 9.38 16.17
CA PHE A 5 7.28 10.65 15.44
C PHE A 5 6.75 10.42 14.01
N VAL A 6 5.74 11.18 13.60
CA VAL A 6 5.03 10.95 12.33
C VAL A 6 5.17 12.14 11.41
N VAL A 7 5.49 11.89 10.13
CA VAL A 7 5.32 12.85 9.05
C VAL A 7 4.23 12.33 8.13
N ASN A 8 3.12 13.07 8.04
CA ASN A 8 2.03 12.80 7.12
C ASN A 8 2.21 13.62 5.84
N ALA A 9 1.83 13.05 4.70
CA ALA A 9 1.96 13.71 3.41
C ALA A 9 0.76 13.41 2.52
N ASP A 10 0.16 14.46 1.96
CA ASP A 10 -0.98 14.38 1.05
C ASP A 10 -1.06 15.67 0.21
N VAL A 11 -1.79 15.64 -0.90
CA VAL A 11 -2.07 16.84 -1.71
C VAL A 11 -3.03 17.79 -0.98
N ASN A 12 -3.85 17.24 -0.09
CA ASN A 12 -4.80 17.98 0.74
C ASN A 12 -4.23 18.18 2.16
N PRO A 13 -4.49 19.32 2.81
CA PRO A 13 -4.13 19.49 4.20
C PRO A 13 -4.89 18.49 5.10
N PRO A 14 -4.37 18.19 6.30
CA PRO A 14 -5.07 17.34 7.26
C PRO A 14 -6.45 17.89 7.62
N ARG A 15 -7.40 16.99 7.93
CA ARG A 15 -8.73 17.35 8.44
C ARG A 15 -8.68 17.66 9.95
N ASP A 16 -9.82 18.05 10.52
CA ASP A 16 -9.98 18.60 11.88
C ASP A 16 -9.39 17.77 13.05
N GLU A 17 -9.04 16.50 12.83
CA GLU A 17 -8.46 15.60 13.85
C GLU A 17 -6.91 15.60 13.90
N TYR A 18 -6.26 16.52 13.19
CA TYR A 18 -4.80 16.60 13.15
C TYR A 18 -4.21 17.35 14.34
N ASP A 19 -3.31 16.67 15.07
CA ASP A 19 -2.57 17.25 16.19
C ASP A 19 -1.12 17.55 15.74
N PRO A 20 -0.76 18.83 15.49
CA PRO A 20 0.58 19.20 15.04
C PRO A 20 1.67 18.93 16.09
N SER A 21 1.30 18.69 17.36
CA SER A 21 2.25 18.26 18.39
C SER A 21 2.63 16.79 18.27
N LYS A 22 1.85 15.99 17.54
CA LYS A 22 2.04 14.54 17.37
C LYS A 22 2.51 14.13 15.98
N ALA A 23 2.24 14.94 14.96
CA ALA A 23 2.64 14.67 13.60
C ALA A 23 3.00 15.96 12.86
N LEU A 24 3.92 15.90 11.90
CA LEU A 24 4.16 16.96 10.90
C LEU A 24 3.35 16.68 9.63
N PHE A 25 3.05 17.73 8.88
CA PHE A 25 2.41 17.63 7.57
C PHE A 25 3.29 18.25 6.50
N VAL A 26 3.44 17.54 5.39
CA VAL A 26 4.14 18.01 4.19
C VAL A 26 3.20 17.83 2.99
N LYS A 27 2.85 18.94 2.32
CA LYS A 27 2.06 18.84 1.08
C LYS A 27 2.86 18.06 0.05
N CYS A 28 2.26 17.03 -0.53
CA CYS A 28 2.95 16.13 -1.43
C CYS A 28 2.01 15.55 -2.49
N ASP A 29 2.29 15.81 -3.76
CA ASP A 29 1.78 15.01 -4.87
C ASP A 29 2.76 13.86 -5.15
N VAL A 30 2.33 12.62 -4.94
CA VAL A 30 3.17 11.43 -5.16
C VAL A 30 3.62 11.23 -6.61
N ARG A 31 3.06 11.98 -7.56
CA ARG A 31 3.54 12.01 -8.95
C ARG A 31 4.75 12.93 -9.14
N VAL A 32 4.99 13.85 -8.20
CA VAL A 32 6.12 14.77 -8.19
C VAL A 32 7.23 14.17 -7.34
N TRP A 33 8.39 13.96 -7.94
CA TRP A 33 9.53 13.32 -7.26
C TRP A 33 10.05 14.18 -6.11
N GLU A 34 10.17 15.48 -6.35
CA GLU A 34 10.71 16.47 -5.41
C GLU A 34 9.85 16.60 -4.16
N ASP A 35 8.52 16.51 -4.30
CA ASP A 35 7.57 16.50 -3.19
C ASP A 35 7.85 15.31 -2.26
N GLN A 36 7.98 14.11 -2.81
CA GLN A 36 8.32 12.92 -2.02
C GLN A 36 9.71 13.05 -1.38
N VAL A 37 10.72 13.56 -2.09
CA VAL A 37 12.05 13.82 -1.51
C VAL A 37 11.94 14.75 -0.31
N ALA A 38 11.11 15.79 -0.37
CA ALA A 38 10.90 16.72 0.73
C ALA A 38 10.28 16.04 1.96
N VAL A 39 9.32 15.12 1.77
CA VAL A 39 8.72 14.33 2.87
C VAL A 39 9.81 13.53 3.60
N PHE A 40 10.63 12.78 2.87
CA PHE A 40 11.69 11.96 3.48
C PHE A 40 12.76 12.80 4.17
N LYS A 41 13.17 13.93 3.58
CA LYS A 41 14.11 14.86 4.21
C LYS A 41 13.54 15.44 5.49
N THR A 42 12.28 15.87 5.47
CA THR A 42 11.58 16.41 6.66
C THR A 42 11.55 15.38 7.78
N ALA A 43 11.23 14.12 7.47
CA ALA A 43 11.21 13.03 8.44
C ALA A 43 12.58 12.81 9.10
N ILE A 44 13.66 12.83 8.32
CA ILE A 44 15.03 12.66 8.84
C ILE A 44 15.48 13.88 9.64
N GLU A 45 15.17 15.08 9.18
CA GLU A 45 15.56 16.32 9.85
C GLU A 45 14.92 16.45 11.23
N HIS A 46 13.63 16.07 11.34
CA HIS A 46 12.84 16.34 12.53
C HIS A 46 12.63 15.11 13.44
N SER A 47 12.92 13.88 12.98
CA SER A 47 12.77 12.72 13.84
C SER A 47 13.84 12.69 14.94
N PRO A 48 13.51 12.24 16.17
CA PRO A 48 14.47 12.22 17.28
C PRO A 48 15.74 11.39 17.03
N LYS A 49 15.68 10.42 16.12
CA LYS A 49 16.80 9.54 15.76
C LYS A 49 17.49 9.94 14.45
N HIS A 50 17.05 11.00 13.79
CA HIS A 50 17.50 11.41 12.46
C HIS A 50 17.49 10.28 11.43
N GLY A 51 16.43 9.47 11.47
CA GLY A 51 16.24 8.31 10.61
C GLY A 51 14.77 7.94 10.49
N ILE A 52 14.48 6.87 9.74
CA ILE A 52 13.12 6.43 9.44
C ILE A 52 13.02 4.94 9.77
N ASP A 53 12.10 4.57 10.67
CA ASP A 53 11.80 3.15 10.94
C ASP A 53 10.82 2.62 9.89
N ILE A 54 9.68 3.30 9.72
CA ILE A 54 8.55 2.80 8.95
C ILE A 54 8.20 3.78 7.82
N VAL A 55 7.92 3.24 6.63
CA VAL A 55 7.35 3.97 5.50
C VAL A 55 6.06 3.27 5.08
N ILE A 56 4.98 4.04 4.93
CA ILE A 56 3.68 3.52 4.47
C ILE A 56 3.30 4.23 3.16
N ALA A 57 3.37 3.52 2.04
CA ALA A 57 2.93 4.02 0.74
C ALA A 57 1.41 3.84 0.61
N ASN A 58 0.65 4.79 1.17
CA ASN A 58 -0.81 4.72 1.29
C ASN A 58 -1.59 5.45 0.18
N ALA A 59 -1.04 6.52 -0.38
CA ALA A 59 -1.76 7.37 -1.34
C ALA A 59 -2.31 6.56 -2.53
N GLY A 60 -3.58 6.76 -2.85
CA GLY A 60 -4.23 6.08 -3.95
C GLY A 60 -5.64 6.61 -4.22
N VAL A 61 -6.09 6.44 -5.45
CA VAL A 61 -7.39 6.90 -5.95
C VAL A 61 -8.11 5.77 -6.68
N TYR A 62 -9.44 5.83 -6.70
CA TYR A 62 -10.25 5.09 -7.66
C TYR A 62 -10.53 5.98 -8.87
N GLY A 63 -10.78 5.38 -10.03
CA GLY A 63 -10.83 6.10 -11.29
C GLY A 63 -11.51 5.28 -12.38
N PRO A 64 -11.48 5.77 -13.63
CA PRO A 64 -12.21 5.15 -14.72
C PRO A 64 -11.65 3.78 -15.11
N ASP A 65 -12.44 3.05 -15.89
CA ASP A 65 -12.02 1.81 -16.53
C ASP A 65 -11.23 2.10 -17.82
N ILE A 66 -10.47 1.12 -18.33
CA ILE A 66 -9.84 1.22 -19.65
C ILE A 66 -10.87 1.30 -20.79
N LEU A 67 -12.09 0.81 -20.55
CA LEU A 67 -13.22 0.83 -21.47
C LEU A 67 -14.00 2.16 -21.43
N GLU A 68 -13.55 3.17 -20.68
CA GLU A 68 -14.15 4.50 -20.77
C GLU A 68 -13.96 5.07 -22.19
N GLY A 69 -15.04 5.58 -22.79
CA GLY A 69 -15.02 6.20 -24.11
C GLY A 69 -15.11 5.24 -25.30
N ILE A 70 -15.34 3.93 -25.10
CA ILE A 70 -15.39 2.96 -26.22
C ILE A 70 -16.53 3.17 -27.22
N ASP A 71 -17.58 3.89 -26.80
CA ASP A 71 -18.75 4.20 -27.63
C ASP A 71 -18.70 5.65 -28.18
N GLU A 72 -17.58 6.36 -28.03
CA GLU A 72 -17.40 7.72 -28.56
C GLU A 72 -17.17 7.71 -30.09
N ASP A 73 -17.50 8.82 -30.75
CA ASP A 73 -17.37 8.96 -32.22
C ASP A 73 -15.92 8.86 -32.71
N GLU A 74 -14.95 9.27 -31.88
CA GLU A 74 -13.52 9.26 -32.19
C GLU A 74 -12.75 8.57 -31.06
N PRO A 75 -11.71 7.77 -31.37
CA PRO A 75 -10.91 7.09 -30.36
C PRO A 75 -10.12 8.09 -29.50
N SER A 76 -10.17 7.92 -28.18
CA SER A 76 -9.42 8.71 -27.20
C SER A 76 -8.43 7.85 -26.40
N PRO A 77 -7.31 8.41 -25.92
CA PRO A 77 -6.35 7.66 -25.11
C PRO A 77 -6.90 7.39 -23.70
N ALA A 78 -6.54 6.24 -23.13
CA ALA A 78 -6.92 5.91 -21.76
C ALA A 78 -6.37 6.93 -20.74
N ASN A 79 -7.18 7.24 -19.71
CA ASN A 79 -6.78 8.13 -18.64
C ASN A 79 -5.87 7.40 -17.62
N LEU A 80 -4.56 7.59 -17.74
CA LEU A 80 -3.55 6.91 -16.92
C LEU A 80 -3.26 7.59 -15.57
N LYS A 81 -3.96 8.68 -15.21
CA LYS A 81 -3.72 9.40 -13.95
C LYS A 81 -3.79 8.49 -12.73
N LEU A 82 -4.70 7.51 -12.75
CA LEU A 82 -4.79 6.51 -11.68
C LEU A 82 -3.51 5.67 -11.58
N ILE A 83 -2.93 5.24 -12.69
CA ILE A 83 -1.70 4.45 -12.72
C ILE A 83 -0.52 5.26 -12.20
N GLU A 84 -0.42 6.54 -12.59
CA GLU A 84 0.61 7.46 -12.12
C GLU A 84 0.60 7.58 -10.59
N ILE A 85 -0.59 7.69 -9.98
CA ILE A 85 -0.74 7.82 -8.53
C ILE A 85 -0.54 6.47 -7.84
N ASN A 86 -1.32 5.46 -8.22
CA ASN A 86 -1.43 4.21 -7.48
C ASN A 86 -0.24 3.27 -7.68
N LEU A 87 0.53 3.42 -8.76
CA LEU A 87 1.66 2.55 -9.07
C LEU A 87 2.97 3.34 -9.17
N PHE A 88 3.07 4.36 -10.03
CA PHE A 88 4.35 5.08 -10.19
C PHE A 88 4.73 5.85 -8.92
N GLY A 89 3.76 6.52 -8.28
CA GLY A 89 3.98 7.16 -6.97
C GLY A 89 4.47 6.19 -5.91
N VAL A 90 3.87 4.99 -5.84
CA VAL A 90 4.30 3.93 -4.91
C VAL A 90 5.70 3.41 -5.23
N ILE A 91 6.07 3.26 -6.51
CA ILE A 91 7.42 2.87 -6.93
C ILE A 91 8.44 3.92 -6.48
N HIS A 92 8.14 5.21 -6.63
CA HIS A 92 8.99 6.30 -6.15
C HIS A 92 9.14 6.30 -4.63
N THR A 93 8.05 6.12 -3.88
CA THR A 93 8.08 6.00 -2.41
C THR A 93 8.94 4.82 -1.99
N ALA A 94 8.79 3.64 -2.62
CA ALA A 94 9.59 2.46 -2.32
C ALA A 94 11.09 2.66 -2.62
N LYS A 95 11.41 3.37 -3.72
CA LYS A 95 12.79 3.73 -4.08
C LYS A 95 13.41 4.65 -3.03
N LEU A 96 12.68 5.66 -2.56
CA LEU A 96 13.15 6.58 -1.51
C LEU A 96 13.30 5.86 -0.18
N ALA A 97 12.35 5.00 0.20
CA ALA A 97 12.45 4.15 1.39
C ALA A 97 13.74 3.30 1.35
N ALA A 98 13.98 2.58 0.25
CA ALA A 98 15.21 1.81 0.06
C ALA A 98 16.48 2.67 0.19
N PHE A 99 16.48 3.86 -0.44
CA PHE A 99 17.62 4.76 -0.41
C PHE A 99 17.96 5.24 1.01
N TYR A 100 16.98 5.73 1.75
CA TYR A 100 17.21 6.25 3.10
C TYR A 100 17.43 5.14 4.13
N PHE A 101 16.71 4.01 4.04
CA PHE A 101 16.98 2.84 4.86
C PHE A 101 18.41 2.30 4.67
N ASN A 102 18.95 2.35 3.44
CA ASN A 102 20.32 1.89 3.20
C ASN A 102 21.39 2.82 3.81
N LYS A 103 21.05 4.07 4.13
CA LYS A 103 21.98 5.06 4.69
C LYS A 103 22.03 5.09 6.21
N GLN A 104 21.01 4.58 6.89
CA GLN A 104 21.00 4.47 8.35
C GLN A 104 21.66 3.16 8.82
N PRO A 105 22.14 3.05 10.08
CA PRO A 105 22.62 1.80 10.66
C PRO A 105 21.53 0.71 10.72
N ARG A 106 21.87 -0.57 10.55
CA ARG A 106 20.87 -1.67 10.60
C ARG A 106 20.37 -1.95 12.01
N GLU A 107 21.28 -2.01 12.97
CA GLU A 107 20.98 -2.38 14.36
C GLU A 107 20.10 -1.37 15.11
N SER A 108 19.95 -0.15 14.57
CA SER A 108 19.28 0.96 15.26
C SER A 108 17.84 1.21 14.80
N PHE A 109 17.40 0.55 13.72
CA PHE A 109 16.12 0.84 13.07
C PHE A 109 15.45 -0.42 12.53
N ASP A 110 14.18 -0.62 12.86
CA ASP A 110 13.34 -1.64 12.22
C ASP A 110 12.81 -1.09 10.90
N ARG A 111 13.54 -1.38 9.82
CA ARG A 111 13.24 -0.90 8.45
C ARG A 111 12.03 -1.64 7.91
N CYS A 112 10.86 -1.02 7.95
CA CYS A 112 9.62 -1.61 7.48
C CYS A 112 8.95 -0.74 6.42
N LEU A 113 8.80 -1.29 5.21
CA LEU A 113 8.01 -0.70 4.14
C LEU A 113 6.66 -1.42 4.06
N ILE A 114 5.58 -0.65 4.18
CA ILE A 114 4.21 -1.13 4.01
C ILE A 114 3.64 -0.51 2.73
N LEU A 115 3.25 -1.36 1.79
CA LEU A 115 2.63 -0.94 0.53
C LEU A 115 1.12 -1.17 0.58
N VAL A 116 0.32 -0.14 0.33
CA VAL A 116 -1.15 -0.28 0.35
C VAL A 116 -1.64 -0.71 -1.03
N THR A 117 -1.87 -2.02 -1.17
CA THR A 117 -2.56 -2.59 -2.33
C THR A 117 -4.09 -2.50 -2.13
N SER A 118 -4.84 -3.54 -2.47
CA SER A 118 -6.28 -3.70 -2.25
C SER A 118 -6.59 -5.20 -2.34
N ILE A 119 -7.76 -5.62 -1.87
CA ILE A 119 -8.29 -6.93 -2.23
C ILE A 119 -8.34 -7.13 -3.76
N MET A 120 -8.54 -6.06 -4.54
CA MET A 120 -8.49 -6.06 -6.01
C MET A 120 -7.08 -6.29 -6.59
N GLY A 121 -6.06 -6.47 -5.74
CA GLY A 121 -4.74 -7.01 -6.12
C GLY A 121 -4.69 -8.56 -6.08
N TYR A 122 -5.79 -9.21 -5.72
CA TYR A 122 -5.91 -10.66 -5.50
C TYR A 122 -7.16 -11.26 -6.16
N ILE A 123 -8.26 -10.50 -6.18
CA ILE A 123 -9.53 -10.90 -6.81
C ILE A 123 -9.87 -9.96 -7.96
N ASP A 124 -10.79 -10.39 -8.81
CA ASP A 124 -11.34 -9.60 -9.91
C ASP A 124 -12.72 -9.01 -9.58
N THR A 125 -13.16 -8.10 -10.44
CA THR A 125 -14.46 -7.41 -10.38
C THR A 125 -14.74 -6.72 -11.71
N GLN A 126 -16.00 -6.37 -11.95
CA GLN A 126 -16.45 -5.54 -13.08
C GLN A 126 -16.17 -4.03 -12.86
N GLY A 127 -15.52 -3.66 -11.75
CA GLY A 127 -15.04 -2.31 -11.52
C GLY A 127 -13.84 -1.94 -12.40
N SER A 128 -13.15 -0.85 -12.06
CA SER A 128 -12.03 -0.33 -12.85
C SER A 128 -10.89 -1.35 -12.97
N SER A 129 -10.70 -1.83 -14.20
CA SER A 129 -9.58 -2.65 -14.64
C SER A 129 -8.24 -1.95 -14.43
N LEU A 130 -8.17 -0.63 -14.62
CA LEU A 130 -6.98 0.17 -14.31
C LEU A 130 -6.68 0.18 -12.80
N TYR A 131 -7.70 0.28 -11.96
CA TYR A 131 -7.53 0.16 -10.50
C TYR A 131 -6.99 -1.22 -10.13
N GLY A 132 -7.62 -2.30 -10.63
CA GLY A 132 -7.16 -3.68 -10.42
C GLY A 132 -5.71 -3.89 -10.88
N ALA A 133 -5.37 -3.42 -12.08
CA ALA A 133 -4.02 -3.50 -12.64
C ALA A 133 -3.00 -2.76 -11.77
N SER A 134 -3.32 -1.55 -11.30
CA SER A 134 -2.43 -0.78 -10.41
C SER A 134 -2.16 -1.53 -9.10
N LYS A 135 -3.18 -2.13 -8.48
CA LYS A 135 -3.07 -2.81 -7.18
C LYS A 135 -2.39 -4.19 -7.30
N HIS A 136 -2.59 -4.90 -8.41
CA HIS A 136 -1.76 -6.06 -8.76
C HIS A 136 -0.30 -5.68 -8.97
N GLY A 137 -0.03 -4.53 -9.62
CA GLY A 137 1.32 -3.98 -9.79
C GLY A 137 2.02 -3.71 -8.45
N VAL A 138 1.31 -3.11 -7.49
CA VAL A 138 1.82 -2.88 -6.12
C VAL A 138 2.11 -4.20 -5.39
N ARG A 139 1.25 -5.22 -5.55
CA ARG A 139 1.50 -6.57 -5.01
C ARG A 139 2.75 -7.19 -5.63
N GLY A 140 2.90 -7.11 -6.94
CA GLY A 140 4.10 -7.59 -7.65
C GLY A 140 5.37 -6.90 -7.15
N LEU A 141 5.32 -5.58 -6.95
CA LEU A 141 6.42 -4.81 -6.36
C LEU A 141 6.79 -5.32 -4.96
N MET A 142 5.80 -5.55 -4.09
CA MET A 142 6.02 -6.14 -2.76
C MET A 142 6.71 -7.51 -2.87
N ALA A 143 6.18 -8.40 -3.71
CA ALA A 143 6.66 -9.77 -3.86
C ALA A 143 8.13 -9.85 -4.33
N CYS A 144 8.57 -8.91 -5.15
CA CYS A 144 9.97 -8.79 -5.55
C CYS A 144 10.85 -8.15 -4.47
N LEU A 145 10.39 -7.07 -3.83
CA LEU A 145 11.19 -6.34 -2.84
C LEU A 145 11.40 -7.12 -1.55
N ARG A 146 10.43 -7.92 -1.09
CA ARG A 146 10.52 -8.70 0.16
C ARG A 146 11.71 -9.67 0.21
N ARG A 147 12.20 -10.11 -0.95
CA ARG A 147 13.33 -11.05 -1.08
C ARG A 147 14.70 -10.38 -1.11
N LYS A 148 14.77 -9.04 -1.16
CA LYS A 148 16.06 -8.31 -1.28
C LYS A 148 16.84 -8.18 0.03
N GLY A 149 16.24 -8.49 1.18
CA GLY A 149 16.93 -8.47 2.49
C GLY A 149 17.45 -7.09 2.93
N LEU A 150 16.96 -6.00 2.34
CA LEU A 150 17.32 -4.62 2.69
C LEU A 150 16.46 -4.06 3.84
N MET A 151 15.20 -4.47 3.87
CA MET A 151 14.15 -4.03 4.78
C MET A 151 13.05 -5.10 4.79
N ARG A 152 12.17 -5.08 5.80
CA ARG A 152 10.91 -5.81 5.74
C ARG A 152 9.99 -5.12 4.75
N VAL A 153 9.31 -5.87 3.90
CA VAL A 153 8.34 -5.34 2.95
C VAL A 153 7.04 -6.12 3.07
N ASN A 154 5.96 -5.43 3.43
CA ASN A 154 4.65 -6.02 3.64
C ASN A 154 3.61 -5.23 2.85
N ALA A 155 2.43 -5.81 2.67
CA ALA A 155 1.32 -5.15 2.02
C ALA A 155 0.09 -5.10 2.92
N LEU A 156 -0.70 -4.04 2.77
CA LEU A 156 -2.09 -4.01 3.23
C LEU A 156 -3.00 -4.17 2.03
N ALA A 157 -3.97 -5.06 2.13
CA ALA A 157 -4.96 -5.33 1.09
C ALA A 157 -6.38 -5.02 1.61
N PRO A 158 -6.79 -3.75 1.71
CA PRO A 158 -8.13 -3.44 2.18
C PRO A 158 -9.21 -4.01 1.25
N TRP A 159 -10.23 -4.61 1.86
CA TRP A 159 -11.60 -4.69 1.33
C TRP A 159 -12.16 -3.26 1.18
N PHE A 160 -13.41 -3.15 0.74
CA PHE A 160 -14.14 -1.90 0.78
C PHE A 160 -14.17 -1.35 2.22
N VAL A 161 -13.41 -0.28 2.44
CA VAL A 161 -13.45 0.54 3.66
C VAL A 161 -14.27 1.78 3.34
N ALA A 162 -15.14 2.18 4.27
CA ALA A 162 -16.01 3.34 4.10
C ALA A 162 -15.24 4.68 4.15
N THR A 163 -14.39 4.94 3.16
CA THR A 163 -13.63 6.19 2.98
C THR A 163 -14.26 7.10 1.91
N GLY A 164 -13.72 8.32 1.75
CA GLY A 164 -14.13 9.25 0.71
C GLY A 164 -13.66 8.91 -0.71
N ILE A 165 -13.14 7.70 -0.96
CA ILE A 165 -12.67 7.27 -2.29
C ILE A 165 -13.81 7.08 -3.29
N PHE A 166 -15.02 6.82 -2.79
CA PHE A 166 -16.24 6.64 -3.58
C PHE A 166 -17.23 7.79 -3.34
N PRO A 167 -18.00 8.19 -4.36
CA PRO A 167 -19.15 9.08 -4.19
C PRO A 167 -20.16 8.54 -3.16
N GLU A 168 -20.82 9.43 -2.41
CA GLU A 168 -21.72 9.04 -1.32
C GLU A 168 -22.93 8.20 -1.80
N ASN A 169 -23.50 8.54 -2.96
CA ASN A 169 -24.58 7.76 -3.57
C ASN A 169 -24.13 6.33 -3.91
N PHE A 170 -22.90 6.17 -4.39
CA PHE A 170 -22.33 4.85 -4.68
C PHE A 170 -22.08 4.07 -3.38
N ARG A 171 -21.59 4.72 -2.32
CA ARG A 171 -21.42 4.12 -0.99
C ARG A 171 -22.74 3.61 -0.43
N ILE A 172 -23.81 4.40 -0.50
CA ILE A 172 -25.16 3.98 -0.07
C ILE A 172 -25.64 2.75 -0.85
N SER A 173 -25.40 2.72 -2.17
CA SER A 173 -25.73 1.57 -3.02
C SER A 173 -24.95 0.32 -2.59
N LEU A 174 -23.63 0.44 -2.40
CA LEU A 174 -22.78 -0.65 -1.94
C LEU A 174 -23.22 -1.18 -0.57
N THR A 175 -23.60 -0.31 0.37
CA THR A 175 -24.12 -0.75 1.68
C THR A 175 -25.31 -1.68 1.52
N LYS A 176 -26.28 -1.34 0.67
CA LYS A 176 -27.45 -2.20 0.42
C LYS A 176 -27.07 -3.53 -0.23
N GLN A 177 -26.16 -3.50 -1.20
CA GLN A 177 -25.69 -4.70 -1.90
C GLN A 177 -24.92 -5.65 -0.97
N PHE A 178 -24.03 -5.11 -0.14
CA PHE A 178 -23.28 -5.89 0.84
C PHE A 178 -24.20 -6.49 1.91
N GLN A 179 -25.15 -5.71 2.44
CA GLN A 179 -26.16 -6.21 3.38
C GLN A 179 -26.98 -7.36 2.79
N ALA A 180 -27.38 -7.27 1.52
CA ALA A 180 -28.12 -8.33 0.83
C ALA A 180 -27.30 -9.63 0.69
N GLN A 181 -25.96 -9.55 0.74
CA GLN A 181 -25.05 -10.69 0.71
C GLN A 181 -24.53 -11.08 2.11
N GLY A 182 -24.99 -10.42 3.18
CA GLY A 182 -24.55 -10.70 4.54
C GLY A 182 -23.11 -10.28 4.85
N VAL A 183 -22.55 -9.33 4.09
CA VAL A 183 -21.21 -8.77 4.31
C VAL A 183 -21.32 -7.28 4.65
N ASP A 184 -20.31 -6.73 5.33
CA ASP A 184 -20.24 -5.29 5.60
C ASP A 184 -19.03 -4.63 4.91
N PHE A 185 -18.90 -3.32 5.09
CA PHE A 185 -17.62 -2.64 4.90
C PHE A 185 -16.63 -3.07 5.98
N ALA A 186 -15.35 -3.07 5.64
CA ALA A 186 -14.28 -3.11 6.63
C ALA A 186 -14.15 -1.76 7.34
N ALA A 187 -13.75 -1.76 8.62
CA ALA A 187 -13.58 -0.53 9.38
C ALA A 187 -12.18 0.08 9.18
N GLY A 188 -12.10 1.41 9.06
CA GLY A 188 -10.81 2.11 8.96
C GLY A 188 -9.91 1.90 10.17
N SER A 189 -10.50 1.74 11.37
CA SER A 189 -9.76 1.39 12.59
C SER A 189 -9.04 0.05 12.51
N ASP A 190 -9.59 -0.90 11.74
CA ASP A 190 -9.03 -2.24 11.64
C ASP A 190 -7.78 -2.23 10.73
N ALA A 191 -7.68 -1.24 9.82
CA ALA A 191 -6.44 -0.95 9.09
C ALA A 191 -5.31 -0.50 10.02
N VAL A 192 -5.63 0.33 11.03
CA VAL A 192 -4.67 0.73 12.07
C VAL A 192 -4.21 -0.51 12.86
N GLY A 193 -5.15 -1.38 13.25
CA GLY A 193 -4.83 -2.64 13.92
C GLY A 193 -3.90 -3.55 13.12
N ALA A 194 -4.13 -3.67 11.81
CA ALA A 194 -3.28 -4.44 10.90
C ALA A 194 -1.88 -3.82 10.75
N ILE A 195 -1.79 -2.49 10.61
CA ILE A 195 -0.50 -1.78 10.58
C ILE A 195 0.25 -2.04 11.88
N MET A 196 -0.41 -1.87 13.03
CA MET A 196 0.18 -2.12 14.34
C MET A 196 0.75 -3.53 14.44
N ARG A 197 0.00 -4.55 14.00
CA ARG A 197 0.51 -5.93 13.94
C ARG A 197 1.81 -6.01 13.13
N ILE A 198 1.86 -5.44 11.92
CA ILE A 198 3.05 -5.49 11.04
C ILE A 198 4.25 -4.77 11.66
N VAL A 199 4.04 -3.63 12.32
CA VAL A 199 5.13 -2.80 12.84
C VAL A 199 5.62 -3.25 14.22
N THR A 200 4.79 -3.92 15.03
CA THR A 200 5.21 -4.43 16.34
C THR A 200 5.76 -5.86 16.30
N ASP A 201 5.48 -6.61 15.23
CA ASP A 201 6.00 -7.96 15.03
C ASP A 201 7.05 -7.97 13.92
N SER A 202 8.32 -7.92 14.33
CA SER A 202 9.48 -7.94 13.42
C SER A 202 9.63 -9.25 12.63
N SER A 203 8.91 -10.33 13.00
CA SER A 203 8.90 -11.57 12.23
C SER A 203 8.08 -11.46 10.93
N ILE A 204 7.20 -10.47 10.84
CA ILE A 204 6.34 -10.27 9.66
C ILE A 204 7.14 -9.61 8.54
N ASN A 205 7.50 -10.40 7.53
CA ASN A 205 8.11 -9.92 6.30
C ASN A 205 7.51 -10.65 5.10
N GLY A 206 7.17 -9.90 4.05
CA GLY A 206 6.70 -10.46 2.81
C GLY A 206 5.24 -10.92 2.84
N ARG A 207 4.43 -10.38 3.74
CA ARG A 207 3.03 -10.79 3.94
C ARG A 207 2.07 -9.69 3.54
N SER A 208 0.89 -10.10 3.09
CA SER A 208 -0.23 -9.24 2.75
C SER A 208 -1.35 -9.41 3.75
N ILE A 209 -1.56 -8.39 4.57
CA ILE A 209 -2.62 -8.38 5.58
C ILE A 209 -3.84 -7.69 5.00
N ALA A 210 -4.92 -8.43 4.81
CA ALA A 210 -6.17 -7.86 4.33
C ALA A 210 -6.97 -7.24 5.47
N ILE A 211 -7.57 -6.08 5.18
CA ILE A 211 -8.57 -5.47 6.08
C ILE A 211 -9.91 -5.97 5.60
N VAL A 212 -10.63 -6.70 6.44
CA VAL A 212 -11.83 -7.45 6.04
C VAL A 212 -13.00 -7.10 6.96
N PRO A 213 -14.24 -7.33 6.53
CA PRO A 213 -15.39 -7.23 7.41
C PRO A 213 -15.23 -8.17 8.61
N ARG A 214 -15.73 -7.75 9.78
CA ARG A 214 -15.53 -8.52 11.03
C ARG A 214 -16.23 -9.88 11.03
N GLN A 215 -17.17 -10.08 10.10
CA GLN A 215 -17.78 -11.35 9.77
C GLN A 215 -16.77 -12.40 9.28
N LEU A 216 -15.72 -11.98 8.57
CA LEU A 216 -14.66 -12.86 8.07
C LEU A 216 -13.53 -13.05 9.08
N SER A 217 -13.20 -12.00 9.83
CA SER A 217 -12.22 -12.07 10.93
C SER A 217 -12.66 -11.14 12.05
N PRO A 218 -12.88 -11.63 13.29
CA PRO A 218 -13.27 -10.80 14.41
C PRO A 218 -12.30 -9.63 14.71
N SER A 219 -11.04 -9.76 14.32
CA SER A 219 -10.03 -8.69 14.47
C SER A 219 -10.15 -7.59 13.40
N GLY A 220 -11.00 -7.78 12.39
CA GLY A 220 -11.16 -6.87 11.24
C GLY A 220 -10.04 -6.94 10.21
N TYR A 221 -9.07 -7.83 10.40
CA TYR A 221 -8.00 -8.10 9.44
C TYR A 221 -7.53 -9.56 9.55
N LEU A 222 -6.89 -10.06 8.49
CA LEU A 222 -6.28 -11.40 8.43
C LEU A 222 -5.05 -11.40 7.52
N ASP A 223 -4.15 -12.36 7.71
CA ASP A 223 -3.12 -12.65 6.70
C ASP A 223 -3.79 -13.39 5.54
N MET A 224 -3.57 -12.93 4.31
CA MET A 224 -4.19 -13.53 3.13
C MET A 224 -3.68 -14.95 2.85
N GLU A 225 -2.47 -15.28 3.26
CA GLU A 225 -1.82 -16.58 2.95
C GLU A 225 -1.68 -16.88 1.45
N LEU A 226 -1.62 -15.83 0.62
CA LEU A 226 -1.52 -15.92 -0.85
C LEU A 226 -0.19 -15.42 -1.43
N ASP A 227 0.80 -15.13 -0.59
CA ASP A 227 2.08 -14.56 -1.05
C ASP A 227 3.15 -15.61 -1.31
N ASP A 228 2.94 -16.84 -0.86
CA ASP A 228 3.83 -17.98 -1.10
C ASP A 228 3.06 -19.09 -1.82
N PHE A 229 3.79 -19.86 -2.63
CA PHE A 229 3.19 -20.96 -3.39
C PHE A 229 3.12 -22.22 -2.54
N GLN A 230 2.09 -23.04 -2.77
CA GLN A 230 1.99 -24.35 -2.16
C GLN A 230 3.25 -25.18 -2.45
N GLU A 231 3.82 -25.80 -1.41
CA GLU A 231 5.01 -26.64 -1.52
C GLU A 231 4.82 -27.74 -2.56
N GLY A 232 5.81 -27.88 -3.44
CA GLY A 232 5.83 -28.89 -4.51
C GLY A 232 5.05 -28.51 -5.77
N SER A 233 4.28 -27.41 -5.75
CA SER A 233 3.61 -26.87 -6.94
C SER A 233 4.62 -26.46 -8.02
N PRO A 234 4.21 -26.39 -9.30
CA PRO A 234 5.10 -25.88 -10.36
C PRO A 234 5.67 -24.49 -10.05
N CYS A 235 4.85 -23.57 -9.52
CA CYS A 235 5.30 -22.23 -9.16
C CYS A 235 6.25 -22.21 -7.96
N ASP A 236 6.06 -23.07 -6.95
CA ASP A 236 7.02 -23.21 -5.84
C ASP A 236 8.39 -23.67 -6.36
N LYS A 237 8.42 -24.69 -7.23
CA LYS A 237 9.67 -25.18 -7.84
C LYS A 237 10.38 -24.09 -8.63
N LEU A 238 9.65 -23.36 -9.49
CA LEU A 238 10.20 -22.24 -10.26
C LEU A 238 10.67 -21.11 -9.36
N GLN A 239 9.92 -20.79 -8.29
CA GLN A 239 10.27 -19.74 -7.34
C GLN A 239 11.56 -20.08 -6.57
N ARG A 240 11.77 -21.33 -6.18
CA ARG A 240 13.02 -21.78 -5.53
C ARG A 240 14.23 -21.56 -6.44
N VAL A 241 14.09 -21.87 -7.74
CA VAL A 241 15.14 -21.63 -8.74
C VAL A 241 15.37 -20.13 -8.96
N ALA A 242 14.31 -19.37 -9.26
CA ALA A 242 14.43 -17.93 -9.52
C ALA A 242 14.94 -17.15 -8.30
N GLY A 243 14.60 -17.61 -7.09
CA GLY A 243 15.01 -16.99 -5.83
C GLY A 243 16.47 -17.29 -5.43
N SER A 244 17.12 -18.31 -6.01
CA SER A 244 18.53 -18.61 -5.77
C SER A 244 19.48 -17.92 -6.75
N LEU A 245 18.95 -17.26 -7.78
CA LEU A 245 19.76 -16.55 -8.77
C LEU A 245 20.49 -15.35 -8.13
N SER A 246 21.78 -15.23 -8.42
CA SER A 246 22.53 -14.00 -8.20
C SER A 246 22.31 -13.04 -9.37
N TYR A 247 22.11 -11.76 -9.06
CA TYR A 247 21.94 -10.70 -10.06
C TYR A 247 23.19 -9.79 -10.14
N SER A 248 24.35 -10.25 -9.65
CA SER A 248 25.61 -9.48 -9.67
C SER A 248 26.08 -9.08 -11.06
N ASP A 249 25.69 -9.82 -12.09
CA ASP A 249 26.22 -9.67 -13.45
C ASP A 249 25.27 -8.87 -14.38
N ILE A 250 24.14 -8.38 -13.84
CA ILE A 250 23.08 -7.67 -14.60
C ILE A 250 23.06 -6.16 -14.30
N ILE A 251 23.88 -5.66 -13.35
CA ILE A 251 23.89 -4.26 -12.90
C ILE A 251 25.31 -3.68 -12.95
#